data_AF-A0A976IGS3-F1
#
_entry.id   AF-A0A976IGS3-F1
#
_cell.length_a   1.000
_cell.length_b   1.000
_cell.length_c   1.000
_cell.angle_alpha   90.00
_cell.angle_beta   90.00
_cell.angle_gamma   90.00
#
_symmetry.space_group_name_H-M   'P 1'
#
loop_
_entity.id
_entity.type
_entity.pdbx_description
1 polymer ?
#
loop_
_entity_poly.entity_id
_entity_poly.type
_entity_poly.pdbx_seq_one_letter_code
_entity_poly.pdbx_strand_id
1 'polypeptide(L)'
;MTSALGVSVLSLVMSEVKQSKEKQFTDRHGDMLASLPQEDLKLVEAASELVERGLVVRITATPSRREFYRVESRNKYKRNGSYHDVNRSVDSGSNSFDATTIRGSGASYYNCFSHYCTCAAFHDTVVKSHPTAMCKHILARLLADATGQFQSMQVEDLHFAQMLSGSMSEIEKKKSEGPRLSLIVRSGPLGIGAYNNVVASRTY
;
A
#
# COMPACT_ATOMS: atom_id res chain seq x y z
N MET A 1 -11.31 9.38 -15.06
CA MET A 1 -10.16 8.54 -15.44
C MET A 1 -9.34 9.37 -16.38
N THR A 2 -8.02 9.39 -16.21
CA THR A 2 -7.19 10.38 -16.90
C THR A 2 -7.09 10.16 -18.39
N SER A 3 -7.42 11.20 -19.15
CA SER A 3 -7.19 11.26 -20.60
C SER A 3 -5.69 11.21 -20.93
N ALA A 4 -5.29 10.83 -22.15
CA ALA A 4 -3.88 10.82 -22.54
C ALA A 4 -3.21 12.20 -22.37
N LEU A 5 -3.94 13.27 -22.72
CA LEU A 5 -3.53 14.65 -22.44
C LEU A 5 -3.40 14.87 -20.93
N GLY A 6 -4.40 14.47 -20.15
CA GLY A 6 -4.39 14.63 -18.70
C GLY A 6 -3.21 13.93 -18.02
N VAL A 7 -2.84 12.73 -18.47
CA VAL A 7 -1.67 12.00 -17.95
C VAL A 7 -0.40 12.79 -18.22
N SER A 8 -0.30 13.40 -19.41
CA SER A 8 0.88 14.17 -19.82
C SER A 8 1.01 15.47 -19.00
N VAL A 9 -0.10 16.21 -18.87
CA VAL A 9 -0.17 17.43 -18.04
C VAL A 9 0.14 17.11 -16.59
N LEU A 10 -0.52 16.11 -16.00
CA LEU A 10 -0.28 15.72 -14.61
C LEU A 10 1.17 15.28 -14.39
N SER A 11 1.73 14.44 -15.26
CA SER A 11 3.11 13.98 -15.13
C SER A 11 4.11 15.15 -15.22
N LEU A 12 3.86 16.10 -16.12
CA LEU A 12 4.70 17.29 -16.26
C LEU A 12 4.64 18.15 -15.00
N VAL A 13 3.43 18.49 -14.52
CA VAL A 13 3.25 19.30 -13.30
C VAL A 13 3.92 18.64 -12.10
N MET A 14 3.72 17.34 -11.88
CA MET A 14 4.34 16.63 -10.75
C MET A 14 5.88 16.61 -10.87
N SER A 15 6.40 16.47 -12.10
CA SER A 15 7.83 16.52 -12.36
C SER A 15 8.43 17.91 -12.10
N GLU A 16 7.78 18.98 -12.56
CA GLU A 16 8.21 20.36 -12.31
C GLU A 16 8.22 20.69 -10.81
N VAL A 17 7.14 20.34 -10.10
CA VAL A 17 7.07 20.51 -8.63
C VAL A 17 8.16 19.71 -7.94
N LYS A 18 8.40 18.45 -8.35
CA LYS A 18 9.46 17.60 -7.80
C LYS A 18 10.86 18.17 -8.08
N GLN A 19 11.08 18.83 -9.21
CA GLN A 19 12.39 19.41 -9.53
C GLN A 19 12.60 20.78 -8.88
N SER A 20 11.51 21.47 -8.52
CA SER A 20 11.57 22.74 -7.82
C SER A 20 12.28 22.60 -6.46
N LYS A 21 13.00 23.66 -6.07
CA LYS A 21 13.66 23.75 -4.78
C LYS A 21 12.66 23.79 -3.62
N GLU A 22 11.52 24.44 -3.83
CA GLU A 22 10.51 24.69 -2.81
C GLU A 22 9.52 23.53 -2.64
N LYS A 23 9.44 22.61 -3.61
CA LYS A 23 8.49 21.48 -3.62
C LYS A 23 7.03 21.93 -3.50
N GLN A 24 6.73 23.10 -4.04
CA GLN A 24 5.41 23.73 -3.96
C GLN A 24 4.79 23.95 -5.34
N PHE A 25 3.46 23.97 -5.35
CA PHE A 25 2.68 24.39 -6.51
C PHE A 25 2.77 25.91 -6.68
N THR A 26 2.70 26.36 -7.93
CA THR A 26 2.76 27.78 -8.31
C THR A 26 1.53 28.08 -9.17
N ASP A 27 1.26 29.36 -9.41
CA ASP A 27 0.12 29.78 -10.24
C ASP A 27 0.18 29.16 -11.65
N ARG A 28 1.38 29.06 -12.23
CA ARG A 28 1.61 28.39 -13.52
C ARG A 28 1.18 26.92 -13.49
N HIS A 29 1.51 26.19 -12.42
CA HIS A 29 1.05 24.82 -12.26
C HIS A 29 -0.49 24.76 -12.13
N GLY A 30 -1.09 25.74 -11.45
CA GLY A 30 -2.53 25.91 -11.35
C GLY A 30 -3.20 26.09 -12.72
N ASP A 31 -2.66 26.95 -13.57
CA ASP A 31 -3.16 27.17 -14.94
C ASP A 31 -3.09 25.89 -15.78
N MET A 32 -2.00 25.13 -15.66
CA MET A 32 -1.86 23.85 -16.35
C MET A 32 -2.91 22.84 -15.88
N LEU A 33 -3.12 22.74 -14.57
CA LEU A 33 -4.15 21.86 -14.00
C LEU A 33 -5.57 22.31 -14.39
N ALA A 34 -5.81 23.62 -14.53
CA ALA A 34 -7.11 24.16 -14.93
C ALA A 34 -7.53 23.77 -16.37
N SER A 35 -6.57 23.38 -17.23
CA SER A 35 -6.85 22.85 -18.57
C SER A 35 -7.39 21.41 -18.57
N LEU A 36 -7.36 20.72 -17.43
CA LEU A 36 -7.79 19.33 -17.33
C LEU A 36 -9.32 19.19 -17.38
N PRO A 37 -9.83 18.09 -17.95
CA PRO A 37 -11.24 17.74 -17.85
C PRO A 37 -11.72 17.61 -16.39
N GLN A 38 -13.02 17.79 -16.14
CA GLN A 38 -13.59 17.77 -14.79
C GLN A 38 -13.37 16.42 -14.08
N GLU A 39 -13.38 15.31 -14.81
CA GLU A 39 -13.09 13.98 -14.29
C GLU A 39 -11.66 13.82 -13.79
N ASP A 40 -10.71 14.57 -14.35
CA ASP A 40 -9.29 14.54 -13.99
C ASP A 40 -9.04 15.45 -12.80
N LEU A 41 -9.72 16.60 -12.74
CA LEU A 41 -9.74 17.46 -11.56
C LEU A 41 -10.31 16.75 -10.32
N LYS A 42 -11.41 16.00 -10.47
CA LYS A 42 -11.94 15.14 -9.38
C LYS A 42 -10.94 14.09 -8.92
N LEU A 43 -10.12 13.58 -9.85
CA LEU A 43 -9.06 12.63 -9.52
C LEU A 43 -7.93 13.31 -8.73
N VAL A 44 -7.53 14.52 -9.13
CA VAL A 44 -6.55 15.36 -8.42
C VAL A 44 -7.03 15.70 -7.01
N GLU A 45 -8.29 16.10 -6.86
CA GLU A 45 -8.92 16.38 -5.56
C GLU A 45 -8.87 15.14 -4.65
N ALA A 46 -9.33 13.99 -5.15
CA ALA A 46 -9.33 12.75 -4.38
C ALA A 46 -7.92 12.27 -4.01
N ALA A 47 -6.93 12.55 -4.86
CA ALA A 47 -5.53 12.22 -4.60
C ALA A 47 -4.91 13.18 -3.56
N SER A 48 -5.23 14.48 -3.64
CA SER A 48 -4.77 15.51 -2.70
C SER A 48 -5.26 15.22 -1.28
N GLU A 49 -6.51 14.79 -1.13
CA GLU A 49 -7.06 14.40 0.17
C GLU A 49 -6.32 13.21 0.80
N LEU A 50 -5.82 12.26 0.01
CA LEU A 50 -5.02 11.14 0.52
C LEU A 50 -3.66 11.62 1.06
N VAL A 51 -3.05 12.59 0.38
CA VAL A 51 -1.77 13.19 0.80
C VAL A 51 -1.94 14.03 2.05
N GLU A 52 -2.94 14.91 2.08
CA GLU A 52 -3.24 15.80 3.21
C GLU A 52 -3.53 15.02 4.49
N ARG A 53 -4.23 13.89 4.39
CA ARG A 53 -4.51 12.99 5.52
C ARG A 53 -3.29 12.14 5.94
N GLY A 54 -2.14 12.30 5.29
CA GLY A 54 -0.93 11.54 5.56
C GLY A 54 -1.06 10.05 5.23
N LEU A 55 -1.92 9.66 4.27
CA LEU A 55 -2.21 8.26 3.96
C LEU A 55 -1.22 7.64 2.96
N VAL A 56 -0.11 8.32 2.69
CA VAL A 56 0.93 7.90 1.75
C VAL A 56 2.21 7.59 2.51
N VAL A 57 2.68 6.34 2.42
CA VAL A 57 3.88 5.86 3.10
C VAL A 57 4.91 5.43 2.05
N ARG A 58 6.10 6.03 2.07
CA ARG A 58 7.26 5.57 1.32
C ARG A 58 7.98 4.46 2.09
N ILE A 59 8.13 3.31 1.46
CA ILE A 59 8.82 2.15 2.00
C ILE A 59 10.14 2.03 1.27
N THR A 60 11.23 2.05 2.03
CA THR A 60 12.58 1.91 1.47
C THR A 60 13.28 0.71 2.14
N ALA A 61 13.84 -0.16 1.31
CA ALA A 61 14.50 -1.38 1.76
C ALA A 61 15.97 -1.13 2.13
N THR A 62 16.48 -1.90 3.09
CA THR A 62 17.91 -1.98 3.41
C THR A 62 18.40 -3.43 3.28
N PRO A 63 19.58 -3.67 2.67
CA PRO A 63 20.51 -2.69 2.09
C PRO A 63 20.19 -2.27 0.64
N SER A 64 19.28 -2.95 -0.08
CA SER A 64 19.11 -2.72 -1.53
C SER A 64 18.66 -1.31 -1.95
N ARG A 65 18.10 -0.52 -1.03
CA ARG A 65 17.50 0.81 -1.28
C ARG A 65 16.35 0.79 -2.29
N ARG A 66 15.79 -0.38 -2.61
CA ARG A 66 14.54 -0.47 -3.39
C ARG A 66 13.42 0.23 -2.65
N GLU A 67 12.52 0.87 -3.38
CA GLU A 67 11.42 1.60 -2.78
C GLU A 67 10.11 1.42 -3.53
N PHE A 68 9.02 1.46 -2.77
CA PHE A 68 7.67 1.61 -3.28
C PHE A 68 6.84 2.43 -2.30
N TYR A 69 5.63 2.80 -2.70
CA TYR A 69 4.73 3.56 -1.86
C TYR A 69 3.51 2.72 -1.52
N ARG A 70 3.02 2.83 -0.29
CA ARG A 70 1.70 2.34 0.11
C ARG A 70 0.76 3.51 0.29
N VAL A 71 -0.43 3.37 -0.29
CA VAL A 71 -1.51 4.36 -0.14
C VAL A 71 -2.68 3.70 0.54
N GLU A 72 -3.12 4.23 1.68
CA GLU A 72 -4.20 3.64 2.48
C GLU A 72 -5.56 3.76 1.76
N SER A 73 -6.39 2.73 1.92
CA SER A 73 -7.77 2.76 1.42
C SER A 73 -8.65 3.61 2.32
N ARG A 74 -9.35 4.58 1.72
CA ARG A 74 -10.34 5.46 2.39
C ARG A 74 -11.47 4.68 3.09
N ASN A 75 -11.63 3.38 2.81
CA ASN A 75 -12.68 2.52 3.36
C ASN A 75 -12.58 2.23 4.86
N LYS A 76 -11.46 2.51 5.54
CA LYS A 76 -11.38 2.31 7.00
C LYS A 76 -12.33 3.21 7.81
N TYR A 77 -12.72 4.38 7.28
CA TYR A 77 -13.55 5.34 8.04
C TYR A 77 -15.06 5.16 7.89
N LYS A 78 -15.55 4.41 6.89
CA LYS A 78 -17.00 4.19 6.71
C LYS A 78 -17.61 3.11 7.62
N ARG A 79 -16.81 2.33 8.33
CA ARG A 79 -17.31 1.15 9.06
C ARG A 79 -17.77 1.41 10.50
N ASN A 80 -17.43 2.57 11.09
CA ASN A 80 -17.79 2.91 12.47
C ASN A 80 -18.96 3.90 12.58
N GLY A 81 -19.59 4.27 11.46
CA GLY A 81 -20.78 5.12 11.44
C GLY A 81 -22.04 4.27 11.37
N SER A 82 -22.71 4.13 12.51
CA SER A 82 -24.09 3.69 12.70
C SER A 82 -25.04 4.09 11.57
N TYR A 83 -25.98 3.18 11.28
CA TYR A 83 -27.31 3.36 10.67
C TYR A 83 -27.74 4.82 10.36
N HIS A 84 -28.26 5.01 9.13
CA HIS A 84 -28.84 6.22 8.55
C HIS A 84 -27.86 7.24 7.93
N ASP A 85 -27.60 7.11 6.63
CA ASP A 85 -28.00 8.19 5.71
C ASP A 85 -28.19 7.67 4.28
N VAL A 86 -29.28 8.10 3.66
CA VAL A 86 -29.74 7.69 2.33
C VAL A 86 -29.22 8.74 1.33
N ASN A 87 -28.82 8.29 0.15
CA ASN A 87 -28.46 9.09 -1.03
C ASN A 87 -27.10 9.81 -1.05
N ARG A 88 -26.08 9.09 -1.56
CA ARG A 88 -25.15 9.64 -2.57
C ARG A 88 -24.35 8.56 -3.32
N SER A 89 -25.03 7.53 -3.82
CA SER A 89 -24.42 6.52 -4.69
C SER A 89 -24.63 6.87 -6.16
N VAL A 90 -23.63 7.49 -6.77
CA VAL A 90 -23.39 7.39 -8.21
C VAL A 90 -22.03 6.72 -8.39
N ASP A 91 -21.95 5.44 -8.03
CA ASP A 91 -20.83 4.57 -8.40
C ASP A 91 -21.40 3.42 -9.25
N SER A 92 -21.47 3.67 -10.55
CA SER A 92 -21.57 2.64 -11.60
C SER A 92 -20.13 2.25 -11.98
N GLY A 93 -19.70 1.00 -12.09
CA GLY A 93 -20.30 -0.30 -11.84
C GLY A 93 -19.25 -1.38 -12.18
N SER A 94 -19.16 -2.42 -11.36
CA SER A 94 -18.90 -3.84 -11.69
C SER A 94 -18.32 -4.57 -10.46
N ASN A 95 -19.21 -4.88 -9.51
CA ASN A 95 -18.97 -6.02 -8.63
C ASN A 95 -19.20 -7.28 -9.45
N SER A 96 -18.13 -8.00 -9.80
CA SER A 96 -18.09 -9.48 -9.92
C SER A 96 -16.83 -9.92 -10.66
N PHE A 97 -15.81 -10.32 -9.92
CA PHE A 97 -15.09 -11.55 -10.24
C PHE A 97 -14.57 -12.14 -8.93
N ASP A 98 -15.10 -13.30 -8.55
CA ASP A 98 -14.78 -14.01 -7.33
C ASP A 98 -13.49 -14.82 -7.55
N ALA A 99 -12.43 -14.46 -6.84
CA ALA A 99 -11.30 -15.34 -6.55
C ALA A 99 -11.23 -15.46 -5.03
N THR A 100 -12.14 -16.26 -4.52
CA THR A 100 -12.26 -16.75 -3.15
C THR A 100 -10.90 -17.23 -2.65
N THR A 101 -10.12 -16.39 -1.95
CA THR A 101 -9.24 -16.68 -0.77
C THR A 101 -8.43 -15.43 -0.31
N ILE A 102 -8.96 -14.20 -0.44
CA ILE A 102 -8.52 -13.06 0.41
C ILE A 102 -9.78 -12.38 0.97
N ARG A 103 -10.63 -13.16 1.64
CA ARG A 103 -11.88 -12.68 2.23
C ARG A 103 -11.63 -12.06 3.61
N GLY A 104 -11.75 -10.74 3.69
CA GLY A 104 -12.11 -10.05 4.93
C GLY A 104 -11.53 -8.65 5.04
N SER A 105 -12.31 -7.63 4.62
CA SER A 105 -11.92 -6.22 4.51
C SER A 105 -11.12 -5.94 3.24
N GLY A 106 -11.55 -4.96 2.43
CA GLY A 106 -10.73 -4.49 1.31
C GLY A 106 -9.31 -4.18 1.80
N ALA A 107 -8.31 -4.39 0.93
CA ALA A 107 -6.91 -4.16 1.28
C ALA A 107 -6.79 -2.80 1.99
N SER A 108 -6.23 -2.81 3.20
CA SER A 108 -6.05 -1.57 3.98
C SER A 108 -5.12 -0.62 3.24
N TYR A 109 -4.23 -1.13 2.38
CA TYR A 109 -3.30 -0.38 1.57
C TYR A 109 -3.23 -0.93 0.14
N TYR A 110 -2.87 -0.05 -0.79
CA TYR A 110 -2.48 -0.40 -2.16
C TYR A 110 -1.00 -0.14 -2.35
N ASN A 111 -0.27 -1.09 -2.94
CA ASN A 111 1.12 -0.90 -3.33
C ASN A 111 1.12 -0.13 -4.65
N CYS A 112 1.76 1.02 -4.66
CA CYS A 112 1.90 1.89 -5.82
C CYS A 112 3.37 1.97 -6.23
N PHE A 113 3.64 1.85 -7.52
CA PHE A 113 4.91 2.08 -8.23
C PHE A 113 4.71 3.23 -9.23
N SER A 114 5.75 3.56 -10.01
CA SER A 114 5.70 4.68 -10.98
C SER A 114 4.50 4.57 -11.94
N HIS A 115 4.27 3.38 -12.48
CA HIS A 115 3.24 3.13 -13.50
C HIS A 115 2.40 1.88 -13.19
N TYR A 116 2.31 1.50 -11.91
CA TYR A 116 1.57 0.31 -11.49
C TYR A 116 0.96 0.53 -10.12
N CYS A 117 -0.29 0.10 -9.94
CA CYS A 117 -0.96 0.12 -8.65
C CYS A 117 -1.77 -1.16 -8.48
N THR A 118 -1.70 -1.77 -7.29
CA THR A 118 -2.41 -3.02 -6.97
C THR A 118 -3.92 -2.83 -6.74
N CYS A 119 -4.50 -1.66 -7.04
CA CYS A 119 -5.93 -1.45 -6.85
C CYS A 119 -6.74 -1.96 -8.05
N ALA A 120 -7.93 -2.51 -7.79
CA ALA A 120 -8.80 -3.06 -8.82
C ALA A 120 -9.11 -2.03 -9.93
N ALA A 121 -9.41 -0.78 -9.56
CA ALA A 121 -9.67 0.29 -10.52
C ALA A 121 -8.52 0.51 -11.51
N PHE A 122 -7.26 0.35 -11.08
CA PHE A 122 -6.11 0.46 -12.00
C PHE A 122 -6.07 -0.74 -12.95
N HIS A 123 -6.22 -1.96 -12.44
CA HIS A 123 -6.22 -3.18 -13.25
C HIS A 123 -7.33 -3.18 -14.30
N ASP A 124 -8.56 -2.85 -13.89
CA ASP A 124 -9.71 -2.76 -14.81
C ASP A 124 -9.47 -1.72 -15.91
N THR A 125 -8.84 -0.60 -15.56
CA THR A 125 -8.60 0.49 -16.50
C THR A 125 -7.47 0.16 -17.47
N VAL A 126 -6.34 -0.35 -16.99
CA VAL A 126 -5.19 -0.71 -17.85
C VAL A 126 -5.58 -1.77 -18.87
N VAL A 127 -6.41 -2.74 -18.50
CA VAL A 127 -6.90 -3.77 -19.42
C VAL A 127 -7.83 -3.18 -20.49
N LYS A 128 -8.66 -2.19 -20.14
CA LYS A 128 -9.71 -1.65 -21.02
C LYS A 128 -9.31 -0.45 -21.87
N SER A 129 -8.43 0.40 -21.37
CA SER A 129 -8.11 1.67 -22.01
C SER A 129 -6.65 1.75 -22.43
N HIS A 130 -5.73 2.07 -21.52
CA HIS A 130 -4.35 2.42 -21.86
C HIS A 130 -3.37 2.07 -20.73
N PRO A 131 -2.12 1.68 -21.06
CA PRO A 131 -1.07 1.34 -20.10
C PRO A 131 -0.60 2.54 -19.26
N THR A 132 -0.95 3.77 -19.66
CA THR A 132 -0.58 5.02 -18.99
C THR A 132 -1.67 5.54 -18.06
N ALA A 133 -2.76 4.80 -17.85
CA ALA A 133 -3.85 5.23 -16.99
C ALA A 133 -3.40 5.51 -15.55
N MET A 134 -3.89 6.60 -14.96
CA MET A 134 -3.59 6.96 -13.57
C MET A 134 -4.83 6.73 -12.71
N CYS A 135 -4.67 5.94 -11.64
CA CYS A 135 -5.65 5.92 -10.57
C CYS A 135 -5.32 6.97 -9.51
N LYS A 136 -6.27 7.29 -8.64
CA LYS A 136 -6.06 8.27 -7.56
C LYS A 136 -4.88 7.94 -6.64
N HIS A 137 -4.54 6.66 -6.47
CA HIS A 137 -3.41 6.24 -5.62
C HIS A 137 -2.06 6.49 -6.30
N ILE A 138 -1.97 6.29 -7.62
CA ILE A 138 -0.77 6.68 -8.40
C ILE A 138 -0.61 8.19 -8.31
N LEU A 139 -1.70 8.94 -8.50
CA LEU A 139 -1.64 10.39 -8.41
C LEU A 139 -1.28 10.88 -7.00
N ALA A 140 -1.82 10.25 -5.94
CA ALA A 140 -1.46 10.57 -4.56
C ALA A 140 0.02 10.28 -4.27
N ARG A 141 0.53 9.14 -4.77
CA ARG A 141 1.97 8.83 -4.71
C ARG A 141 2.80 9.93 -5.37
N LEU A 142 2.44 10.34 -6.59
CA LEU A 142 3.19 11.35 -7.33
C LEU A 142 3.13 12.72 -6.66
N LEU A 143 1.96 13.12 -6.16
CA LEU A 143 1.77 14.33 -5.37
C LEU A 143 2.65 14.33 -4.12
N ALA A 144 2.61 13.24 -3.35
CA ALA A 144 3.43 13.08 -2.15
C ALA A 144 4.93 13.12 -2.47
N ASP A 145 5.37 12.41 -3.51
CA ASP A 145 6.76 12.36 -3.94
C ASP A 145 7.26 13.72 -4.47
N ALA A 146 6.40 14.46 -5.16
CA ALA A 146 6.70 15.79 -5.67
C ALA A 146 6.81 16.84 -4.56
N THR A 147 5.91 16.78 -3.58
CA THR A 147 5.83 17.75 -2.47
C THR A 147 6.66 17.36 -1.25
N GLY A 148 7.15 16.12 -1.18
CA GLY A 148 7.80 15.57 0.01
C GLY A 148 6.82 15.21 1.14
N GLN A 149 5.51 15.20 0.88
CA GLN A 149 4.46 14.94 1.87
C GLN A 149 4.12 13.45 1.93
N PHE A 150 4.95 12.67 2.62
CA PHE A 150 4.71 11.25 2.89
C PHE A 150 5.30 10.83 4.24
N GLN A 151 4.77 9.75 4.80
CA GLN A 151 5.43 9.04 5.90
C GLN A 151 6.56 8.17 5.36
N SER A 152 7.65 7.98 6.11
CA SER A 152 8.77 7.13 5.70
C SER A 152 8.90 5.90 6.58
N MET A 153 9.12 4.73 5.97
CA MET A 153 9.35 3.47 6.67
C MET A 153 10.56 2.74 6.08
N GLN A 154 11.51 2.35 6.94
CA GLN A 154 12.67 1.55 6.58
C GLN A 154 12.44 0.09 6.94
N VAL A 155 12.77 -0.83 6.04
CA VAL A 155 12.55 -2.27 6.23
C VAL A 155 13.70 -3.09 5.68
N GLU A 156 13.93 -4.29 6.21
CA GLU A 156 14.88 -5.22 5.61
C GLU A 156 14.37 -5.77 4.27
N ASP A 157 15.28 -6.14 3.38
CA ASP A 157 14.96 -6.69 2.05
C ASP A 157 14.03 -7.91 2.10
N LEU A 158 14.16 -8.76 3.12
CA LEU A 158 13.27 -9.90 3.32
C LEU A 158 11.83 -9.44 3.61
N HIS A 159 11.67 -8.46 4.51
CA HIS A 159 10.37 -7.92 4.84
C HIS A 159 9.77 -7.11 3.68
N PHE A 160 10.61 -6.40 2.93
CA PHE A 160 10.21 -5.74 1.69
C PHE A 160 9.62 -6.73 0.68
N ALA A 161 10.27 -7.89 0.46
CA ALA A 161 9.76 -8.92 -0.42
C ALA A 161 8.41 -9.49 0.08
N GLN A 162 8.28 -9.77 1.38
CA GLN A 162 7.03 -10.23 1.99
C GLN A 162 5.88 -9.24 1.77
N MET A 163 6.17 -7.93 1.89
CA MET A 163 5.20 -6.86 1.66
C MET A 163 4.71 -6.75 0.22
N LEU A 164 5.49 -7.25 -0.75
CA LEU A 164 5.10 -7.33 -2.16
C LEU A 164 4.36 -8.63 -2.47
N SER A 165 4.73 -9.74 -1.84
CA SER A 165 4.17 -11.07 -2.11
C SER A 165 2.83 -11.36 -1.40
N GLY A 166 2.34 -10.47 -0.54
CA GLY A 166 1.06 -10.65 0.18
C GLY A 166 1.12 -11.68 1.32
N SER A 167 2.30 -12.18 1.69
CA SER A 167 2.50 -13.24 2.69
C SER A 167 2.47 -12.74 4.15
N MET A 168 1.95 -11.53 4.40
CA MET A 168 1.89 -10.90 5.72
C MET A 168 0.68 -11.33 6.59
N SER A 169 0.00 -12.43 6.26
CA SER A 169 -1.13 -12.93 7.07
C SER A 169 -0.81 -14.07 8.03
N GLU A 170 0.41 -14.65 8.04
CA GLU A 170 0.67 -15.87 8.83
C GLU A 170 1.88 -15.85 9.75
N ILE A 171 2.81 -14.89 9.63
CA ILE A 171 4.06 -14.93 10.42
C ILE A 171 3.87 -14.32 11.81
N GLU A 172 2.99 -13.32 11.99
CA GLU A 172 2.72 -12.78 13.33
C GLU A 172 1.76 -13.64 14.17
N LYS A 173 0.90 -14.46 13.54
CA LYS A 173 0.09 -15.46 14.29
C LYS A 173 0.90 -16.67 14.74
N LYS A 174 2.00 -17.01 14.05
CA LYS A 174 2.88 -18.12 14.46
C LYS A 174 3.83 -17.77 15.61
N LYS A 175 3.92 -16.51 16.04
CA LYS A 175 4.66 -16.16 17.27
C LYS A 175 3.83 -16.37 18.55
N SER A 176 2.51 -16.56 18.45
CA SER A 176 1.63 -16.91 19.59
C SER A 176 1.29 -18.40 19.71
N GLU A 177 1.70 -19.23 18.75
CA GLU A 177 1.59 -20.69 18.81
C GLU A 177 2.98 -21.33 18.74
N GLY A 178 3.83 -20.97 19.70
CA GLY A 178 4.99 -21.79 20.01
C GLY A 178 4.50 -23.14 20.56
N PRO A 179 5.15 -24.27 20.23
CA PRO A 179 4.78 -25.55 20.82
C PRO A 179 4.92 -25.42 22.33
N ARG A 180 3.86 -25.76 23.07
CA ARG A 180 3.97 -26.07 24.50
C ARG A 180 4.98 -27.21 24.63
N LEU A 181 6.25 -26.86 24.84
CA LEU A 181 7.23 -27.75 25.44
C LEU A 181 6.68 -28.07 26.83
N SER A 182 5.94 -29.17 26.94
CA SER A 182 5.71 -29.81 28.22
C SER A 182 7.07 -30.30 28.70
N LEU A 183 7.72 -29.51 29.55
CA LEU A 183 8.82 -29.97 30.38
C LEU A 183 8.28 -31.14 31.21
N ILE A 184 8.50 -32.37 30.75
CA ILE A 184 8.39 -33.52 31.64
C ILE A 184 9.71 -33.56 32.41
N VAL A 185 9.73 -32.88 33.56
CA VAL A 185 10.79 -33.07 34.56
C VAL A 185 10.59 -34.46 35.14
N ARG A 186 11.36 -35.43 34.65
CA ARG A 186 11.49 -36.73 35.33
C ARG A 186 12.49 -36.56 36.46
N SER A 187 11.97 -36.47 37.69
CA SER A 187 12.76 -36.60 38.91
C SER A 187 13.30 -38.03 39.01
N GLY A 188 14.63 -38.19 38.93
CA GLY A 188 15.34 -39.43 39.17
C GLY A 188 16.70 -39.12 39.81
N PRO A 189 17.22 -39.97 40.72
CA PRO A 189 17.98 -39.51 41.87
C PRO A 189 19.46 -39.23 41.61
N LEU A 190 19.97 -38.25 42.36
CA LEU A 190 21.34 -37.98 42.81
C LEU A 190 22.45 -38.86 42.20
N GLY A 191 23.32 -38.25 41.39
CA GLY A 191 24.55 -38.86 40.89
C GLY A 191 25.48 -37.84 40.26
N ILE A 192 26.66 -37.70 40.86
CA ILE A 192 27.78 -36.81 40.56
C ILE A 192 28.22 -36.86 39.08
N GLY A 193 28.36 -35.68 38.45
CA GLY A 193 29.34 -35.43 37.39
C GLY A 193 28.88 -35.49 35.91
N ALA A 194 29.45 -34.55 35.14
CA ALA A 194 29.76 -34.63 33.69
C ALA A 194 28.67 -34.28 32.63
N TYR A 195 28.99 -33.22 31.88
CA TYR A 195 28.78 -32.96 30.44
C TYR A 195 27.42 -33.34 29.79
N ASN A 196 26.58 -32.34 29.51
CA ASN A 196 25.44 -32.51 28.61
C ASN A 196 25.87 -32.45 27.14
N ASN A 197 26.02 -33.62 26.53
CA ASN A 197 25.96 -33.80 25.08
C ASN A 197 24.49 -33.72 24.63
N VAL A 198 24.17 -32.79 23.73
CA VAL A 198 22.86 -32.73 23.08
C VAL A 198 22.93 -33.61 21.83
N VAL A 199 22.38 -34.82 21.91
CA VAL A 199 22.12 -35.64 20.72
C VAL A 199 20.69 -35.41 20.29
N ALA A 200 20.51 -34.76 19.14
CA ALA A 200 19.23 -34.67 18.46
C ALA A 200 18.99 -35.95 17.64
N SER A 201 18.04 -36.78 18.05
CA SER A 201 17.56 -37.89 17.24
C SER A 201 16.27 -37.50 16.51
N ARG A 202 16.33 -37.50 15.18
CA ARG A 202 15.15 -37.47 14.29
C ARG A 202 14.61 -38.90 14.17
N THR A 203 13.35 -39.12 14.48
CA THR A 203 12.60 -40.26 13.95
C THR A 203 11.78 -39.79 12.75
N TYR A 204 11.81 -40.59 11.68
CA TYR A 204 11.14 -40.37 10.40
C TYR A 204 9.62 -40.21 10.53
#